data_AF-A0A0V0GRW1-F1
#
_entry.id   AF-A0A0V0GRW1-F1
#
_cell.length_a   1.000
_cell.length_b   1.000
_cell.length_c   1.000
_cell.angle_alpha   90.00
_cell.angle_beta   90.00
_cell.angle_gamma   90.00
#
_symmetry.space_group_name_H-M   'P 1'
#
loop_
_entity.id
_entity.type
_entity.pdbx_description
1 polymer ?
#
loop_
_entity_poly.entity_id
_entity_poly.type
_entity_poly.pdbx_seq_one_letter_code
_entity_poly.pdbx_strand_id
1 'polypeptide(L)'
;MIPPITIMMVNLIAIAVGFSRTIYSVIPQWSRLLGGVFFSFWVLAHLYPFAKGLMGRRGRTPTIVFVWSGLIAITISLLWVAINPP
;
A
#
# COMPACT_ATOMS: atom_id res chain seq x y z
N MET A 1 -18.81 -2.09 10.93
CA MET A 1 -17.38 -2.30 10.60
C MET A 1 -16.66 -0.96 10.45
N ILE A 2 -16.70 -0.13 11.49
CA ILE A 2 -16.12 1.21 11.45
C ILE A 2 -14.59 1.14 11.23
N PRO A 3 -13.82 0.31 11.98
CA PRO A 3 -12.35 0.39 11.92
C PRO A 3 -11.74 0.15 10.53
N PRO A 4 -12.13 -0.89 9.75
CA PRO A 4 -11.49 -1.15 8.46
C PRO A 4 -11.86 -0.15 7.37
N ILE A 5 -13.08 0.40 7.43
CA ILE A 5 -13.51 1.47 6.52
C ILE A 5 -12.73 2.75 6.82
N THR A 6 -12.54 3.09 8.10
CA THR A 6 -11.73 4.25 8.49
C THR A 6 -10.28 4.11 8.02
N ILE A 7 -9.67 2.93 8.17
CA ILE A 7 -8.30 2.67 7.71
C ILE A 7 -8.19 2.83 6.18
N MET A 8 -9.18 2.32 5.43
CA MET A 8 -9.20 2.44 3.97
C MET A 8 -9.31 3.89 3.51
N MET A 9 -10.24 4.65 4.12
CA MET A 9 -10.43 6.07 3.81
C MET A 9 -9.20 6.91 4.16
N VAL A 10 -8.62 6.70 5.34
CA VAL A 10 -7.42 7.45 5.77
C VAL A 10 -6.21 7.13 4.88
N ASN A 11 -6.02 5.88 4.45
CA ASN A 11 -4.91 5.53 3.54
C ASN A 11 -5.05 6.21 2.17
N LEU A 12 -6.26 6.25 1.61
CA LEU A 12 -6.51 6.92 0.33
C LEU A 12 -6.27 8.44 0.45
N ILE A 13 -6.73 9.05 1.54
CA ILE A 13 -6.49 10.47 1.81
C ILE A 13 -5.00 10.74 2.01
N ALA A 14 -4.29 9.88 2.75
CA ALA A 14 -2.86 10.01 3.00
C ALA A 14 -2.03 9.94 1.71
N ILE A 15 -2.40 9.06 0.77
CA ILE A 15 -1.77 9.00 -0.57
C ILE A 15 -1.98 10.33 -1.30
N ALA A 16 -3.23 10.83 -1.37
CA ALA A 16 -3.55 12.06 -2.08
C ALA A 16 -2.82 13.29 -1.49
N VAL A 17 -2.80 13.39 -0.15
CA VAL A 17 -2.11 14.47 0.57
C VAL A 17 -0.60 14.36 0.41
N GLY A 18 -0.03 13.15 0.52
CA GLY A 18 1.40 12.92 0.34
C GLY A 18 1.87 13.28 -1.07
N PHE A 19 1.08 12.91 -2.09
CA PHE A 19 1.34 13.23 -3.48
C PHE A 19 1.31 14.74 -3.73
N SER A 20 0.24 15.41 -3.26
CA SER A 20 0.11 16.87 -3.33
C SER A 20 1.30 17.58 -2.67
N ARG A 21 1.64 17.20 -1.43
CA ARG A 21 2.77 17.79 -0.70
C ARG A 21 4.11 17.61 -1.41
N THR A 22 4.31 16.47 -2.08
CA THR A 22 5.57 16.21 -2.78
C THR A 22 5.67 17.03 -4.07
N ILE A 23 4.58 17.15 -4.82
CA ILE A 23 4.54 17.96 -6.05
C ILE A 23 4.75 19.45 -5.77
N TYR A 24 4.15 19.99 -4.71
CA TYR A 24 4.26 21.41 -4.37
C TYR A 24 5.46 21.75 -3.49
N SER A 25 6.35 20.80 -3.22
CA SER A 25 7.55 21.05 -2.41
C SER A 25 8.72 21.57 -3.24
N VAL A 26 9.49 22.49 -2.66
CA VAL A 26 10.69 23.06 -3.28
C VAL A 26 11.79 22.00 -3.48
N ILE A 27 11.84 20.99 -2.59
CA ILE A 27 12.75 19.85 -2.67
C ILE A 27 11.92 18.55 -2.55
N PRO A 28 11.50 17.97 -3.68
CA PRO A 28 10.61 16.82 -3.67
C PRO A 28 11.29 15.54 -3.21
N GLN A 29 10.77 14.95 -2.13
CA GLN A 29 11.25 13.70 -1.56
C GLN A 29 10.53 12.49 -2.17
N TRP A 30 10.79 12.23 -3.45
CA TRP A 30 10.15 11.16 -4.22
C TRP A 30 10.31 9.76 -3.59
N SER A 31 11.48 9.43 -3.04
CA SER A 31 11.71 8.13 -2.39
C SER A 31 10.82 7.91 -1.16
N ARG A 32 10.58 8.98 -0.39
CA ARG A 32 9.70 8.95 0.78
C ARG A 32 8.23 8.80 0.37
N LEU A 33 7.84 9.47 -0.71
CA LEU A 33 6.50 9.33 -1.28
C LEU A 33 6.26 7.91 -1.79
N LEU A 34 7.19 7.37 -2.59
CA LEU A 34 7.05 6.02 -3.16
C LEU A 34 6.98 4.95 -2.07
N GLY A 35 7.81 5.03 -1.03
CA GLY A 35 7.73 4.12 0.12
C GLY A 35 6.39 4.22 0.86
N GLY A 36 5.89 5.43 1.08
CA GLY A 36 4.60 5.66 1.73
C GLY A 36 3.40 5.18 0.90
N VAL A 37 3.42 5.41 -0.42
CA VAL A 37 2.38 4.97 -1.36
C VAL A 37 2.42 3.45 -1.52
N PHE A 38 3.59 2.83 -1.61
CA PHE A 38 3.74 1.38 -1.66
C PHE A 38 3.18 0.72 -0.40
N PHE A 39 3.50 1.25 0.78
CA PHE A 39 2.96 0.75 2.04
C PHE A 39 1.44 0.94 2.14
N SER A 40 0.94 2.11 1.74
CA SER A 40 -0.51 2.40 1.76
C SER A 40 -1.27 1.49 0.77
N PHE A 41 -0.69 1.24 -0.41
CA PHE A 41 -1.22 0.30 -1.40
C PHE A 41 -1.22 -1.14 -0.87
N TRP A 42 -0.15 -1.55 -0.18
CA TRP A 42 -0.06 -2.85 0.49
C TRP A 42 -1.17 -3.05 1.51
N VAL A 43 -1.42 -2.05 2.38
CA VAL A 43 -2.50 -2.07 3.38
C VAL A 43 -3.87 -2.17 2.71
N LEU A 44 -4.10 -1.41 1.63
CA LEU A 44 -5.36 -1.46 0.88
C LEU A 44 -5.56 -2.82 0.18
N ALA A 45 -4.52 -3.42 -0.37
CA ALA A 45 -4.56 -4.76 -0.95
C ALA A 45 -4.94 -5.81 0.12
N HIS A 46 -4.50 -5.64 1.37
CA HIS A 46 -4.90 -6.50 2.50
C HIS A 46 -6.35 -6.33 2.94
N LEU A 47 -6.91 -5.14 2.76
CA LEU A 47 -8.30 -4.85 3.10
C LEU A 47 -9.27 -5.15 1.95
N TYR A 48 -8.80 -5.47 0.75
CA TYR A 48 -9.63 -5.86 -0.39
C TYR A 48 -10.52 -7.11 -0.15
N PRO A 49 -10.07 -8.20 0.51
CA PRO A 49 -10.93 -9.32 0.90
C PRO A 49 -12.07 -8.89 1.81
N PHE A 50 -11.80 -7.92 2.68
CA PHE A 50 -12.77 -7.38 3.63
C PHE A 50 -13.81 -6.51 2.91
N ALA A 51 -13.37 -5.65 2.00
CA ALA A 51 -14.24 -4.90 1.09
C ALA A 51 -15.14 -5.85 0.27
N LYS A 52 -14.59 -6.95 -0.25
CA LYS A 52 -15.37 -8.00 -0.93
C LYS A 52 -16.30 -8.76 0.01
N GLY A 53 -15.94 -8.93 1.28
CA GLY A 53 -16.81 -9.50 2.32
C GLY A 53 -18.04 -8.62 2.60
N LEU A 54 -17.89 -7.30 2.55
CA LEU A 54 -18.98 -6.33 2.66
C LEU A 54 -19.90 -6.30 1.42
N MET A 55 -19.35 -6.60 0.23
CA MET A 55 -20.06 -6.45 -1.05
C MET A 55 -20.97 -7.66 -1.42
N GLY A 56 -20.97 -8.72 -0.61
CA GLY A 56 -21.94 -9.82 -0.73
C GLY A 56 -21.64 -10.88 -1.81
N ARG A 57 -21.96 -12.14 -1.46
CA ARG A 57 -21.95 -13.42 -2.23
C ARG A 57 -21.21 -13.49 -3.59
N ARG A 58 -19.87 -13.43 -3.57
CA ARG A 58 -19.01 -14.42 -4.26
C ARG A 58 -17.58 -14.35 -3.71
N GLY A 59 -17.36 -15.07 -2.60
CA GLY A 59 -16.07 -15.13 -1.93
C GLY A 59 -15.21 -16.28 -2.43
N ARG A 60 -14.00 -15.97 -2.91
CA ARG A 60 -12.69 -16.51 -2.45
C ARG A 60 -11.61 -15.54 -2.93
N THR A 61 -10.95 -14.80 -2.04
CA THR A 61 -9.65 -14.21 -2.36
C THR A 61 -8.60 -15.29 -2.08
N PRO A 62 -7.94 -15.82 -3.11
CA PRO A 62 -7.06 -16.97 -2.94
C PRO A 62 -5.80 -16.57 -2.16
N THR A 63 -5.45 -17.37 -1.16
CA THR A 63 -4.29 -17.20 -0.24
C THR A 63 -2.97 -16.96 -0.98
N ILE A 64 -2.88 -17.46 -2.21
CA ILE A 64 -1.73 -17.30 -3.11
C ILE A 64 -1.37 -15.83 -3.36
N VAL A 65 -2.35 -14.92 -3.41
CA VAL A 65 -2.12 -13.49 -3.70
C VAL A 65 -1.31 -12.83 -2.57
N PHE A 66 -1.57 -13.23 -1.33
CA PHE A 66 -0.83 -12.74 -0.17
C PHE A 66 0.61 -13.25 -0.14
N VAL A 67 0.78 -14.54 -0.44
CA VAL A 67 2.09 -15.18 -0.46
C VAL A 67 3.00 -14.55 -1.52
N TRP A 68 2.50 -14.38 -2.74
CA TRP A 68 3.27 -13.75 -3.83
C TRP A 68 3.58 -12.27 -3.56
N SER A 69 2.64 -11.54 -2.96
CA SER A 69 2.86 -10.12 -2.63
C SER A 69 3.99 -9.96 -1.61
N GLY A 70 4.04 -10.82 -0.58
CA GLY A 70 5.12 -10.82 0.41
C GLY A 70 6.48 -11.17 -0.21
N LEU A 71 6.52 -12.19 -1.07
CA LEU A 71 7.75 -12.62 -1.77
C LEU A 71 8.33 -11.51 -2.66
N ILE A 72 7.47 -10.81 -3.40
CA ILE A 72 7.87 -9.71 -4.27
C ILE A 72 8.34 -8.51 -3.44
N ALA A 73 7.64 -8.17 -2.35
CA ALA A 73 8.02 -7.06 -1.48
C ALA A 73 9.40 -7.29 -0.83
N ILE A 74 9.67 -8.50 -0.34
CA ILE A 74 10.97 -8.87 0.24
C ILE A 74 12.07 -8.76 -0.82
N THR A 75 11.84 -9.31 -2.01
CA THR A 75 12.81 -9.26 -3.11
C THR A 75 13.16 -7.82 -3.51
N ILE A 76 12.15 -6.96 -3.66
CA ILE A 76 12.36 -5.55 -4.02
C ILE A 76 13.09 -4.80 -2.91
N SER A 77 12.74 -5.04 -1.64
CA SER A 77 13.43 -4.42 -0.50
C SER A 77 14.91 -4.83 -0.44
N LEU A 78 15.21 -6.11 -0.68
CA LEU A 78 16.58 -6.62 -0.67
C LEU A 78 17.39 -6.10 -1.86
N LEU A 79 16.78 -6.03 -3.05
CA LEU A 79 17.41 -5.43 -4.23
C LEU A 79 17.73 -3.95 -4.00
N TRP A 80 16.85 -3.19 -3.35
CA TRP A 80 17.09 -1.79 -3.03
C TRP A 80 18.30 -1.60 -2.11
N VAL A 81 18.38 -2.39 -1.03
CA VAL A 81 19.52 -2.38 -0.09
C VAL A 81 20.82 -2.78 -0.77
N ALA A 82 20.77 -3.69 -1.75
CA ALA A 82 21.94 -4.13 -2.49
C ALA A 82 22.45 -3.07 -3.49
N ILE A 83 21.57 -2.26 -4.07
CA ILE A 83 21.92 -1.26 -5.09
C ILE A 83 22.37 0.08 -4.46
N ASN A 84 21.69 0.51 -3.40
CA ASN A 84 22.08 1.68 -2.62
C ASN A 84 22.19 1.28 -1.15
N PRO A 85 23.28 0.58 -0.77
CA PRO A 85 23.60 0.43 0.63
C PRO A 85 23.79 1.82 1.25
N PRO A 86 23.38 2.02 2.51
CA PRO A 86 23.62 3.29 3.20
C PRO A 86 25.10 3.62 3.31
#